data_AF-A0A8T6VCX3-F1
#
_entry.id   AF-A0A8T6VCX3-F1
#
_cell.length_a   1.000
_cell.length_b   1.000
_cell.length_c   1.000
_cell.angle_alpha   90.00
_cell.angle_beta   90.00
_cell.angle_gamma   90.00
#
_symmetry.space_group_name_H-M   'P 1'
#
loop_
_entity.id
_entity.type
_entity.pdbx_description
1 polymer ?
#
loop_
_entity_poly.entity_id
_entity_poly.type
_entity_poly.pdbx_seq_one_letter_code
_entity_poly.pdbx_strand_id
1 'polypeptide(L)' 'CVAHIEIGKLITDVNDPLTLYVSGGNTIVSAFEAGRYRVFGETLDISAGNCLDVFAREAGLRQKTGEPFGALVEKFA' A
#
# COMPACT_ATOMS: atom_id res chain seq x y z
N CYS A 1 8.02 -5.05 -3.48
CA CYS A 1 7.33 -4.36 -4.59
C CYS A 1 7.09 -5.32 -5.76
N VAL A 2 8.10 -5.71 -6.56
CA VAL A 2 7.92 -6.61 -7.74
C VAL A 2 7.15 -7.90 -7.42
N ALA A 3 7.46 -8.57 -6.31
CA ALA A 3 6.72 -9.78 -5.92
C ALA A 3 5.22 -9.56 -5.73
N HIS A 4 4.80 -8.40 -5.20
CA HIS A 4 3.37 -8.04 -5.09
C HIS A 4 2.73 -7.80 -6.46
N ILE A 5 3.48 -7.24 -7.42
CA ILE A 5 3.01 -7.05 -8.79
C ILE A 5 2.85 -8.43 -9.47
N GLU A 6 3.86 -9.29 -9.41
CA GLU A 6 3.83 -10.60 -10.08
C GLU A 6 2.77 -11.56 -9.51
N ILE A 7 2.58 -11.59 -8.18
CA ILE A 7 1.47 -12.39 -7.62
C ILE A 7 0.12 -11.82 -8.03
N GLY A 8 -0.03 -10.49 -8.12
CA GLY A 8 -1.24 -9.84 -8.63
C GLY A 8 -1.53 -10.26 -10.07
N LYS A 9 -0.53 -10.15 -10.96
CA LYS A 9 -0.62 -10.61 -12.35
C LYS A 9 -1.07 -12.07 -12.44
N LEU A 10 -0.50 -12.95 -11.63
CA LEU A 10 -0.86 -14.38 -11.61
C LEU A 10 -2.31 -14.63 -11.19
N ILE A 11 -2.79 -13.98 -10.13
CA ILE A 11 -4.12 -14.27 -9.57
C ILE A 11 -5.26 -13.52 -10.26
N THR A 12 -4.97 -12.41 -10.95
CA THR A 12 -5.99 -11.58 -11.62
C THR A 12 -5.92 -11.63 -13.14
N ASP A 13 -4.99 -12.39 -13.73
CA ASP A 13 -4.76 -12.48 -15.19
C ASP A 13 -4.54 -11.11 -15.86
N VAL A 14 -3.90 -10.17 -15.14
CA VAL A 14 -3.51 -8.86 -15.70
C VAL A 14 -2.11 -8.94 -16.28
N ASN A 15 -1.94 -8.47 -17.52
CA ASN A 15 -0.70 -8.67 -18.26
C ASN A 15 0.33 -7.54 -18.06
N ASP A 16 -0.08 -6.28 -18.20
CA ASP A 16 0.80 -5.11 -18.12
C ASP A 16 0.17 -3.97 -17.30
N PRO A 17 0.15 -4.10 -15.95
CA PRO A 17 -0.54 -3.15 -15.10
C PRO A 17 0.32 -1.94 -14.73
N LEU A 18 -0.30 -0.75 -14.72
CA LEU A 18 0.11 0.33 -13.83
C LEU A 18 -0.33 -0.03 -12.40
N THR A 19 0.63 -0.32 -11.53
CA THR A 19 0.36 -0.79 -10.17
C THR A 19 0.50 0.33 -9.15
N LEU A 20 -0.55 0.52 -8.35
CA LEU A 20 -0.49 1.29 -7.11
C LEU A 20 -0.24 0.32 -5.93
N TYR A 21 0.95 0.37 -5.35
CA TYR A 21 1.34 -0.44 -4.21
C TYR A 21 1.24 0.38 -2.91
N VAL A 22 0.24 0.06 -2.10
CA VAL A 22 0.02 0.68 -0.78
C VAL A 22 0.14 -0.38 0.31
N SER A 23 0.97 -0.11 1.32
CA SER A 23 1.14 -0.93 2.51
C SER A 23 1.51 -0.07 3.72
N GLY A 24 1.69 -0.68 4.89
CA GLY A 24 2.24 0.01 6.06
C GLY A 24 3.63 0.59 5.85
N GLY A 25 4.39 0.14 4.84
CA GLY A 25 5.76 0.61 4.57
C GLY A 25 5.96 1.28 3.22
N ASN A 26 5.00 1.21 2.30
CA ASN A 26 5.18 1.71 0.93
C ASN A 26 3.92 2.39 0.40
N THR A 27 4.12 3.40 -0.44
CA THR A 27 3.08 4.01 -1.28
C THR A 27 3.74 4.43 -2.58
N ILE A 28 3.57 3.62 -3.61
CA ILE A 28 4.36 3.67 -4.85
C ILE A 28 3.44 3.41 -6.05
N VAL A 29 3.61 4.18 -7.11
CA VAL A 29 3.04 3.94 -8.45
C VAL A 29 4.16 3.41 -9.34
N SER A 30 3.98 2.23 -9.93
CA SER A 30 5.01 1.54 -10.71
C SER A 30 4.46 0.75 -11.89
N ALA A 31 5.23 0.63 -12.98
CA ALA A 31 4.92 -0.21 -14.15
C ALA A 31 6.20 -0.80 -14.75
N PHE A 32 6.05 -1.80 -15.64
CA PHE A 32 7.16 -2.35 -16.41
C PHE A 32 7.39 -1.50 -17.66
N GLU A 33 8.54 -0.83 -17.74
CA GLU A 33 8.83 0.11 -18.82
C GLU A 33 10.32 0.08 -19.18
N ALA A 34 10.62 0.07 -20.48
CA ALA A 34 11.99 -0.06 -21.02
C ALA A 34 12.77 -1.25 -20.41
N GLY A 35 12.11 -2.41 -20.30
CA GLY A 35 12.72 -3.68 -19.88
C GLY A 35 12.95 -3.85 -18.38
N ARG A 36 12.41 -2.97 -17.52
CA ARG A 36 12.51 -3.06 -16.06
C ARG A 36 11.26 -2.50 -15.38
N TYR A 37 10.98 -2.95 -14.16
CA TYR A 37 10.02 -2.26 -13.30
C TYR A 37 10.57 -0.90 -12.86
N ARG A 38 9.74 0.14 -13.01
CA ARG A 38 10.09 1.53 -12.67
C ARG A 38 9.05 2.12 -11.74
N VAL A 39 9.52 2.94 -10.80
CA VAL A 39 8.67 3.80 -9.98
C VAL A 39 8.43 5.09 -10.75
N PHE A 40 7.16 5.42 -10.98
CA PHE A 40 6.71 6.66 -11.63
C PHE A 40 6.33 7.73 -10.61
N GLY A 41 5.97 7.33 -9.40
CA GLY A 41 5.71 8.23 -8.28
C GLY A 41 5.74 7.46 -6.96
N GLU A 42 6.16 8.12 -5.89
CA GLU A 42 6.19 7.56 -4.55
C GLU A 42 5.97 8.64 -3.50
N THR A 43 5.60 8.22 -2.29
CA THR A 43 5.58 9.12 -1.13
C THR A 43 6.99 9.63 -0.82
N LEU A 44 7.11 10.87 -0.36
CA LEU A 44 8.39 11.50 0.00
C LEU A 44 8.67 11.48 1.51
N ASP A 45 7.65 11.18 2.32
CA ASP A 45 7.72 11.17 3.77
C ASP A 45 7.43 9.77 4.33
N ILE A 46 6.18 9.47 4.65
CA ILE A 46 5.71 8.21 5.18
C ILE A 46 4.69 7.59 4.23
N SER A 47 4.55 6.26 4.30
CA SER A 47 3.53 5.56 3.54
C SER A 47 2.13 5.92 4.03
N ALA A 48 1.14 5.81 3.15
CA ALA A 48 -0.26 6.01 3.51
C ALA A 48 -0.70 5.04 4.63
N GLY A 49 -0.25 3.78 4.60
CA GLY A 49 -0.52 2.83 5.68
C GLY A 49 0.10 3.27 7.02
N ASN A 50 1.34 3.78 7.01
CA ASN A 50 1.96 4.31 8.23
C ASN A 50 1.26 5.58 8.73
N CYS A 51 0.83 6.47 7.84
CA CYS A 51 0.07 7.66 8.18
C CYS A 51 -1.22 7.30 8.95
N LEU A 52 -1.97 6.31 8.46
CA LEU A 52 -3.15 5.80 9.16
C LEU A 52 -2.80 5.17 10.52
N ASP A 53 -1.72 4.39 10.61
CA ASP A 53 -1.28 3.78 11.86
C ASP A 53 -0.86 4.83 12.90
N VAL A 54 -0.16 5.89 12.47
CA VAL A 54 0.23 7.01 13.34
C VAL A 54 -1.02 7.76 13.80
N PHE A 55 -1.90 8.16 12.88
CA PHE A 55 -3.14 8.85 13.22
C PHE A 55 -3.97 8.07 14.23
N ALA A 56 -4.16 6.76 14.01
CA ALA A 56 -4.93 5.91 14.92
C ALA A 56 -4.36 5.91 16.35
N ARG A 57 -3.03 5.82 16.48
CA ARG A 57 -2.36 5.86 17.79
C ARG A 57 -2.53 7.21 18.48
N GLU A 58 -2.32 8.30 17.75
CA GLU A 58 -2.47 9.66 18.28
C GLU A 58 -3.93 9.98 18.66
N ALA A 59 -4.89 9.41 17.93
CA ALA A 59 -6.32 9.49 18.25
C ALA A 59 -6.75 8.60 19.44
N GLY A 60 -5.82 7.87 20.06
CA GLY A 60 -6.10 6.99 21.21
C GLY A 60 -6.79 5.68 20.84
N LEU A 61 -6.84 5.30 19.56
CA LEU A 61 -7.37 4.02 19.14
C LEU A 61 -6.42 2.89 19.58
N ARG A 62 -6.99 1.74 19.92
CA ARG A 62 -6.23 0.54 20.31
C ARG A 62 -6.44 -0.57 19.32
N GLN A 63 -5.33 -1.11 18.84
CA GLN A 63 -5.34 -2.26 17.93
C GLN A 63 -5.91 -3.48 18.64
N LYS A 64 -6.76 -4.22 17.92
CA LYS A 64 -7.30 -5.51 18.38
C LYS A 64 -6.80 -6.61 17.46
N THR A 65 -6.75 -7.83 17.96
CA THR A 65 -6.40 -9.00 17.12
C THR A 65 -7.37 -9.09 15.95
N GLY A 66 -6.84 -9.15 14.73
CA GLY A 66 -7.63 -9.18 13.50
C GLY A 66 -8.12 -7.82 13.00
N GLU A 67 -7.77 -6.72 13.68
CA GLU A 67 -8.23 -5.38 13.32
C GLU A 67 -7.04 -4.41 13.25
N PRO A 68 -6.36 -4.29 12.08
CA PRO A 68 -5.27 -3.33 11.91
C PRO A 68 -5.78 -1.90 12.01
N PHE A 69 -4.91 -0.95 12.38
CA PHE A 69 -5.30 0.44 12.61
C PHE A 69 -5.96 1.09 11.39
N GLY A 70 -5.46 0.84 10.17
CA GLY A 70 -6.12 1.32 8.95
C GLY A 70 -7.61 0.94 8.87
N ALA A 71 -7.95 -0.31 9.22
CA ALA A 71 -9.34 -0.78 9.23
C ALA A 71 -10.16 -0.18 10.38
N LEU A 72 -9.53 0.13 11.53
CA LEU A 72 -10.19 0.85 12.61
C LEU A 72 -10.53 2.28 12.21
N VAL A 73 -9.59 3.00 11.59
CA VAL A 73 -9.77 4.39 11.14
C VAL A 73 -10.90 4.49 10.12
N GLU A 74 -10.97 3.56 9.17
CA GLU A 74 -12.02 3.53 8.14
C GLU A 74 -13.44 3.41 8.74
N LYS A 75 -13.61 2.70 9.87
CA LYS A 75 -14.93 2.57 10.52
C LYS A 75 -15.47 3.86 11.13
N PHE A 76 -14.62 4.86 11.34
CA PHE A 76 -15.00 6.16 11.88
C PHE A 76 -15.13 7.25 10.79
N ALA A 77 -14.86 6.91 9.53
CA ALA A 77 -15.03 7.79 8.36
C ALA A 77 -16.46 7.72 7.81
#